data_AF-A0AAW0LXR8-F1
#
_entry.id   AF-A0AAW0LXR8-F1
#
_cell.length_a   1.000
_cell.length_b   1.000
_cell.length_c   1.000
_cell.angle_alpha   90.00
_cell.angle_beta   90.00
_cell.angle_gamma   90.00
#
_symmetry.space_group_name_H-M   'P 1'
#
loop_
_entity.id
_entity.type
_entity.pdbx_description
1 polymer ?
#
loop_
_entity_poly.entity_id
_entity_poly.type
_entity_poly.pdbx_seq_one_letter_code
_entity_poly.pdbx_strand_id
1 'polypeptide(L)'
;MPERDIVAWNVLTSCCVRPGCIRFVYTMMQSRSNGCEPDHVTCLHLLQACAHLNALEFGEKKFHKYIDEHGYGDAVNLSNSLMTMYSQTGRLDKACEVFKGMRNKNVQSTKEAIEAFREMQKLGVQPDDQTFTGVLSACSHCGLVDAGLMFFDCISNLG
;
A
#
# COMPACT_ATOMS: atom_id res chain seq x y z
N MET A 1 -3.47 -31.32 10.08
CA MET A 1 -4.64 -30.43 9.97
C MET A 1 -4.21 -29.19 9.20
N PRO A 2 -4.35 -29.18 7.86
CA PRO A 2 -3.90 -28.06 7.03
C PRO A 2 -4.96 -26.95 6.88
N GLU A 3 -6.14 -27.11 7.48
CA GLU A 3 -7.10 -26.03 7.71
C GLU A 3 -6.72 -25.19 8.95
N ARG A 4 -5.46 -24.76 9.06
CA ARG A 4 -5.21 -23.56 9.88
C ARG A 4 -5.77 -22.40 9.09
N ASP A 5 -7.05 -22.21 9.33
CA ASP A 5 -7.99 -21.38 8.62
C ASP A 5 -7.38 -20.00 8.32
N ILE A 6 -7.55 -19.51 7.10
CA ILE A 6 -7.19 -18.14 6.70
C ILE A 6 -7.78 -17.15 7.70
N VAL A 7 -8.94 -17.48 8.27
CA VAL A 7 -9.59 -16.76 9.38
C VAL A 7 -8.69 -16.64 10.61
N ALA A 8 -7.99 -17.71 11.02
CA ALA A 8 -7.09 -17.69 12.18
C ALA A 8 -5.88 -16.78 11.93
N TRP A 9 -5.31 -16.78 10.72
CA TRP A 9 -4.22 -15.88 10.37
C TRP A 9 -4.68 -14.42 10.30
N ASN A 10 -5.87 -14.16 9.77
CA ASN A 10 -6.47 -12.82 9.77
C ASN A 10 -6.67 -12.31 11.20
N VAL A 11 -7.20 -13.16 12.10
CA VAL A 11 -7.35 -12.81 13.52
C VAL A 11 -5.98 -12.54 14.17
N LEU A 12 -5.00 -13.43 13.99
CA LEU A 12 -3.65 -13.25 14.54
C LEU A 12 -2.99 -11.97 14.04
N THR A 13 -3.21 -11.62 12.78
CA THR A 13 -2.68 -10.40 12.16
C THR A 13 -3.39 -9.16 12.69
N SER A 14 -4.72 -9.18 12.86
CA SER A 14 -5.46 -8.08 13.48
C SER A 14 -5.08 -7.81 14.94
N CYS A 15 -4.64 -8.85 15.67
CA CYS A 15 -4.17 -8.72 17.05
C CYS A 15 -2.69 -8.30 17.15
N CYS A 16 -1.99 -8.09 16.03
CA CYS A 16 -0.60 -7.64 16.02
C CYS A 16 -0.51 -6.15 16.35
N VAL A 17 -0.37 -5.83 17.64
CA VAL A 17 -0.28 -4.44 18.13
C VAL A 17 1.11 -4.02 18.61
N ARG A 18 2.08 -4.95 18.66
CA ARG A 18 3.45 -4.67 19.12
C ARG A 18 4.47 -4.80 17.99
N PRO A 19 5.55 -4.00 18.02
CA PRO A 19 6.70 -4.20 17.15
C PRO A 19 7.21 -5.64 17.23
N GLY A 20 7.48 -6.26 16.08
CA GLY A 20 7.93 -7.65 15.99
C GLY A 20 6.83 -8.72 15.99
N CYS A 21 5.58 -8.40 16.39
CA CYS A 21 4.46 -9.35 16.32
C CYS A 21 4.21 -9.83 14.89
N ILE A 22 4.25 -8.91 13.92
CA ILE A 22 4.05 -9.25 12.50
C ILE A 22 5.12 -10.23 11.98
N ARG A 23 6.36 -10.08 12.44
CA ARG A 23 7.47 -10.98 12.11
C ARG A 23 7.27 -12.36 12.72
N PHE A 24 6.75 -12.42 13.95
CA PHE A 24 6.42 -13.68 14.61
C PHE A 24 5.29 -14.41 13.88
N VAL A 25 4.20 -13.72 13.53
CA VAL A 25 3.08 -14.29 12.77
C VAL A 25 3.56 -14.86 11.43
N TYR A 26 4.32 -14.08 10.67
CA TYR A 26 4.90 -14.55 9.41
C TYR A 26 5.81 -15.77 9.59
N THR A 27 6.66 -15.78 10.62
CA THR A 27 7.56 -16.91 10.90
C THR A 27 6.76 -18.17 11.28
N MET A 28 5.67 -18.01 12.02
CA MET A 28 4.78 -19.12 12.36
C MET A 28 4.08 -19.70 11.13
N MET A 29 3.64 -18.85 10.20
CA MET A 29 3.04 -19.29 8.92
C MET A 29 4.02 -20.15 8.12
N GLN A 30 5.26 -19.66 7.98
CA GLN A 30 6.31 -20.31 7.19
C GLN A 30 6.97 -21.52 7.89
N SER A 31 6.63 -21.80 9.15
CA SER A 31 7.22 -22.92 9.88
C SER A 31 6.80 -24.27 9.29
N ARG A 32 7.70 -25.26 9.29
CA ARG A 32 7.50 -26.60 8.70
C ARG A 32 6.27 -27.35 9.22
N SER A 33 5.77 -27.00 10.40
CA SER A 33 4.57 -27.60 11.00
C SER A 33 3.25 -27.02 10.48
N ASN A 34 3.28 -25.82 9.90
CA ASN A 34 2.10 -25.16 9.34
C ASN A 34 2.16 -25.09 7.81
N GLY A 35 3.32 -24.75 7.23
CA GLY A 35 3.56 -24.79 5.78
C GLY A 35 2.52 -24.05 4.93
N CYS A 36 1.97 -22.95 5.44
CA CYS A 36 0.90 -22.21 4.76
C CYS A 36 1.51 -20.98 4.08
N GLU A 37 1.52 -20.98 2.76
CA GLU A 37 1.87 -19.80 1.96
C GLU A 37 0.79 -18.73 2.11
N PRO A 38 1.15 -17.45 2.34
CA PRO A 38 0.18 -16.36 2.35
C PRO A 38 -0.52 -16.25 1.00
N ASP A 39 -1.85 -16.26 1.01
CA ASP A 39 -2.64 -15.88 -0.14
C ASP A 39 -2.78 -14.35 -0.23
N HIS A 40 -3.42 -13.87 -1.30
CA HIS A 40 -3.64 -12.44 -1.53
C HIS A 40 -4.39 -11.74 -0.36
N VAL A 41 -5.36 -12.41 0.28
CA VAL A 41 -6.09 -11.85 1.43
C VAL A 41 -5.17 -11.74 2.64
N THR A 42 -4.35 -12.75 2.88
CA THR A 42 -3.40 -12.76 3.99
C THR A 42 -2.32 -11.69 3.78
N CYS A 43 -1.80 -11.53 2.56
CA CYS A 43 -0.89 -10.45 2.20
C CYS A 43 -1.49 -9.06 2.49
N LEU A 44 -2.76 -8.85 2.19
CA LEU A 44 -3.46 -7.58 2.47
C LEU A 44 -3.41 -7.25 3.97
N HIS A 45 -3.83 -8.18 4.83
CA HIS A 45 -3.81 -7.95 6.28
C HIS A 45 -2.39 -7.76 6.82
N LEU A 46 -1.42 -8.50 6.30
CA LEU A 46 -0.02 -8.38 6.70
C LEU A 46 0.56 -7.01 6.33
N LEU A 47 0.20 -6.47 5.16
CA LEU A 47 0.58 -5.10 4.75
C LEU A 47 -0.06 -4.04 5.63
N GLN A 48 -1.35 -4.17 5.95
CA GLN A 48 -2.04 -3.27 6.88
C GLN A 48 -1.36 -3.28 8.24
N ALA A 49 -1.04 -4.46 8.79
CA ALA A 49 -0.31 -4.55 10.06
C ALA A 49 1.08 -3.91 9.97
N CYS A 50 1.79 -4.03 8.85
CA CYS A 50 3.06 -3.35 8.65
C CYS A 50 2.90 -1.82 8.65
N ALA A 51 1.83 -1.30 8.06
CA ALA A 51 1.51 0.12 8.06
C ALA A 51 1.31 0.63 9.51
N HIS A 52 0.44 -0.06 10.28
CA HIS A 52 0.11 0.32 11.66
C HIS A 52 1.30 0.20 12.62
N LEU A 53 2.17 -0.79 12.41
CA LEU A 53 3.34 -1.03 13.27
C LEU A 53 4.61 -0.30 12.80
N ASN A 54 4.49 0.53 11.76
CA ASN A 54 5.61 1.21 11.11
C ASN A 54 6.76 0.27 10.73
N ALA A 55 6.42 -0.92 10.21
CA ALA A 55 7.34 -2.01 9.92
C ALA A 55 7.79 -2.02 8.44
N LEU A 56 8.22 -0.85 7.93
CA LEU A 56 8.58 -0.62 6.53
C LEU A 56 9.49 -1.69 5.93
N GLU A 57 10.66 -1.91 6.55
CA GLU A 57 11.68 -2.81 6.02
C GLU A 57 11.15 -4.24 5.90
N PHE A 58 10.31 -4.65 6.85
CA PHE A 58 9.70 -5.97 6.84
C PHE A 58 8.64 -6.09 5.75
N GLY A 59 7.74 -5.10 5.65
CA GLY A 59 6.70 -5.05 4.63
C GLY A 59 7.25 -5.08 3.21
N GLU A 60 8.28 -4.28 2.94
CA GLU A 60 8.95 -4.23 1.65
C GLU A 60 9.64 -5.55 1.31
N LYS A 61 10.53 -6.04 2.18
CA LYS A 61 11.37 -7.21 1.89
C LYS A 61 10.60 -8.53 1.85
N LYS A 62 9.47 -8.62 2.56
CA LYS A 62 8.71 -9.86 2.69
C LYS A 62 7.39 -9.87 1.94
N PHE A 63 6.67 -8.75 1.87
CA PHE A 63 5.32 -8.76 1.29
C PHE A 63 5.26 -8.13 -0.08
N HIS A 64 5.87 -6.96 -0.30
CA HIS A 64 5.92 -6.38 -1.64
C HIS A 64 6.66 -7.32 -2.60
N LYS A 65 7.87 -7.75 -2.23
CA LYS A 65 8.63 -8.72 -3.02
C LYS A 65 7.85 -10.01 -3.29
N TYR A 66 7.13 -10.52 -2.29
CA TYR A 66 6.31 -11.73 -2.44
C TYR A 66 5.14 -11.53 -3.40
N ILE A 67 4.46 -10.38 -3.33
CA ILE A 67 3.37 -9.99 -4.24
C ILE A 67 3.87 -9.94 -5.69
N ASP A 68 5.06 -9.39 -5.93
CA ASP A 68 5.67 -9.34 -7.27
C ASP A 68 6.02 -10.76 -7.76
N GLU A 69 6.67 -11.57 -6.92
CA GLU A 69 7.09 -12.93 -7.26
C GLU A 69 5.91 -13.88 -7.55
N HIS A 70 4.76 -13.66 -6.89
CA HIS A 70 3.55 -14.50 -7.06
C HIS A 70 2.55 -13.93 -8.08
N GLY A 71 2.89 -12.83 -8.76
CA GLY A 71 2.05 -12.24 -9.80
C GLY A 71 0.79 -11.57 -9.28
N TYR A 72 0.78 -11.14 -8.01
CA TYR A 72 -0.34 -10.43 -7.39
C TYR A 72 -0.32 -8.92 -7.63
N GLY A 73 0.67 -8.39 -8.36
CA GLY A 73 0.83 -6.96 -8.60
C GLY A 73 -0.34 -6.25 -9.29
N ASP A 74 -1.16 -7.00 -10.06
CA ASP A 74 -2.37 -6.46 -10.73
C ASP A 74 -3.60 -6.40 -9.81
N ALA A 75 -3.53 -6.95 -8.59
CA ALA A 75 -4.63 -6.95 -7.63
C ALA A 75 -4.76 -5.57 -6.96
N VAL A 76 -5.75 -4.78 -7.38
CA VAL A 76 -5.95 -3.39 -6.95
C VAL A 76 -6.00 -3.22 -5.42
N ASN A 77 -6.60 -4.17 -4.71
CA ASN A 77 -6.66 -4.14 -3.25
C ASN A 77 -5.26 -4.27 -2.61
N LEU A 78 -4.39 -5.10 -3.16
CA LEU A 78 -3.00 -5.22 -2.70
C LEU A 78 -2.18 -4.00 -3.06
N SER A 79 -2.36 -3.43 -4.26
CA SER A 79 -1.70 -2.18 -4.64
C SER A 79 -2.08 -1.04 -3.70
N ASN A 80 -3.36 -0.88 -3.38
CA ASN A 80 -3.85 0.10 -2.40
C ASN A 80 -3.24 -0.13 -1.01
N SER A 81 -3.18 -1.40 -0.58
CA SER A 81 -2.59 -1.73 0.72
C SER A 81 -1.07 -1.46 0.75
N LEU A 82 -0.36 -1.65 -0.37
CA LEU A 82 1.05 -1.28 -0.53
C LEU A 82 1.25 0.23 -0.49
N MET A 83 0.41 0.99 -1.21
CA MET A 83 0.41 2.45 -1.18
C MET A 83 0.18 2.97 0.23
N THR A 84 -0.82 2.42 0.94
CA THR A 84 -1.11 2.77 2.34
C THR A 84 0.08 2.46 3.24
N MET A 85 0.67 1.26 3.13
CA MET A 85 1.83 0.86 3.93
C MET A 85 3.02 1.80 3.71
N TYR A 86 3.36 2.11 2.47
CA TYR A 86 4.45 3.02 2.17
C TYR A 86 4.16 4.46 2.61
N SER A 87 2.93 4.94 2.42
CA SER A 87 2.57 6.31 2.82
C SER A 87 2.63 6.51 4.33
N GLN A 88 2.06 5.58 5.10
CA GLN A 88 2.06 5.65 6.57
C GLN A 88 3.44 5.44 7.18
N THR A 89 4.32 4.71 6.50
CA THR A 89 5.71 4.51 6.94
C THR A 89 6.68 5.55 6.37
N GLY A 90 6.18 6.59 5.68
CA GLY A 90 6.96 7.74 5.22
C GLY A 90 7.72 7.55 3.90
N ARG A 91 7.45 6.49 3.14
CA ARG A 91 8.04 6.21 1.81
C ARG A 91 7.09 6.58 0.67
N LEU A 92 6.77 7.87 0.59
CA LEU A 92 5.85 8.42 -0.41
C LEU A 92 6.34 8.21 -1.85
N ASP A 93 7.65 8.18 -2.05
CA ASP A 93 8.30 7.83 -3.32
C ASP A 93 7.85 6.44 -3.82
N LYS A 94 7.89 5.43 -2.95
CA LYS A 94 7.48 4.07 -3.27
C LYS A 94 5.97 3.90 -3.39
N ALA A 95 5.20 4.65 -2.60
CA ALA A 95 3.74 4.70 -2.78
C ALA A 95 3.38 5.21 -4.19
N CYS A 96 4.09 6.23 -4.67
CA CYS A 96 3.93 6.76 -6.03
C CYS A 96 4.36 5.76 -7.10
N GLU A 97 5.46 5.03 -6.91
CA GLU A 97 5.90 3.96 -7.83
C GLU A 97 4.83 2.87 -7.99
N VAL A 98 4.26 2.39 -6.88
CA VAL A 98 3.17 1.40 -6.90
C VAL A 98 1.98 1.95 -7.69
N PHE A 99 1.54 3.18 -7.39
CA PHE A 99 0.42 3.81 -8.10
C PHE A 99 0.68 3.97 -9.61
N LYS A 100 1.89 4.37 -10.00
CA LYS A 100 2.30 4.49 -11.41
C LYS A 100 2.24 3.13 -12.11
N GLY A 101 2.65 2.06 -11.43
CA GLY A 101 2.63 0.68 -11.95
C GLY A 101 1.23 0.06 -12.09
N MET A 102 0.20 0.59 -11.42
CA MET A 102 -1.16 0.05 -11.48
C MET A 102 -1.79 0.21 -12.88
N ARG A 103 -2.15 -0.94 -13.48
CA ARG A 103 -2.94 -1.00 -14.73
C ARG A 103 -4.37 -0.52 -14.55
N ASN A 104 -5.00 -0.90 -13.43
CA ASN A 104 -6.39 -0.56 -13.10
C ASN A 104 -6.42 0.31 -11.84
N LYS A 105 -6.70 1.60 -12.00
CA LYS A 105 -6.87 2.55 -10.90
C LYS A 105 -8.36 2.71 -10.61
N ASN A 106 -8.76 2.72 -9.34
CA ASN A 106 -10.12 2.98 -8.91
C ASN A 106 -10.21 4.24 -8.04
N VAL A 107 -11.43 4.65 -7.70
CA VAL A 107 -11.67 5.84 -6.85
C VAL A 107 -10.86 5.76 -5.54
N GLN A 108 -10.72 4.58 -4.96
CA GLN A 108 -9.99 4.37 -3.71
C GLN A 108 -8.48 4.58 -3.88
N SER A 109 -7.86 3.96 -4.89
CA SER A 109 -6.43 4.12 -5.20
C SER A 109 -6.10 5.59 -5.50
N THR A 110 -7.01 6.28 -6.18
CA THR A 110 -6.85 7.70 -6.52
C THR A 110 -6.92 8.58 -5.27
N LYS A 111 -7.86 8.30 -4.35
CA LYS A 111 -7.94 9.01 -3.05
C LYS A 111 -6.68 8.80 -2.19
N GLU A 112 -6.16 7.58 -2.15
CA GLU A 112 -4.92 7.28 -1.42
C GLU A 112 -3.71 7.99 -2.02
N ALA A 113 -3.59 8.04 -3.35
CA ALA A 113 -2.55 8.81 -4.03
C ALA A 113 -2.64 10.32 -3.72
N ILE A 114 -3.86 10.85 -3.69
CA ILE A 114 -4.16 12.25 -3.33
C ILE A 114 -3.73 12.56 -1.89
N GLU A 115 -3.98 11.66 -0.95
CA GLU A 115 -3.60 11.82 0.45
C GLU A 115 -2.08 11.75 0.62
N ALA A 116 -1.43 10.77 -0.01
CA ALA A 116 0.03 10.65 -0.03
C ALA A 116 0.70 11.91 -0.60
N PHE A 117 0.14 12.46 -1.70
CA PHE A 117 0.60 13.71 -2.29
C PHE A 117 0.46 14.90 -1.33
N ARG A 118 -0.66 15.00 -0.59
CA ARG A 118 -0.84 16.08 0.39
C ARG A 118 0.15 15.99 1.55
N GLU A 119 0.45 14.78 2.02
CA GLU A 119 1.47 14.56 3.04
C GLU A 119 2.87 14.92 2.53
N MET A 120 3.18 14.62 1.26
CA MET A 120 4.42 15.01 0.60
C MET A 120 4.64 16.53 0.69
N GLN A 121 3.61 17.31 0.33
CA GLN A 121 3.65 18.77 0.39
C GLN A 121 3.80 19.30 1.83
N LYS A 122 3.10 18.71 2.81
CA LYS A 122 3.23 19.11 4.23
C LYS A 122 4.64 18.91 4.77
N LEU A 123 5.33 17.87 4.31
CA LEU A 123 6.71 17.58 4.68
C LEU A 123 7.73 18.42 3.92
N GLY A 124 7.29 19.36 3.06
CA GLY A 124 8.16 20.20 2.24
C GLY A 124 8.87 19.45 1.12
N VAL A 125 8.42 18.23 0.80
CA VAL A 125 8.97 17.45 -0.31
C VAL A 125 8.25 17.92 -1.58
N GLN A 126 9.02 18.43 -2.55
CA GLN A 126 8.47 18.94 -3.81
C GLN A 126 8.01 17.77 -4.69
N PRO A 127 6.70 17.71 -5.05
CA PRO A 127 6.22 16.73 -6.02
C PRO A 127 6.84 17.01 -7.39
N ASP A 128 7.24 15.97 -8.10
CA ASP A 128 7.75 16.09 -9.46
C ASP A 128 6.63 16.09 -10.51
N ASP A 129 6.96 16.50 -11.74
CA ASP A 129 6.02 16.56 -12.87
C ASP A 129 5.31 15.22 -13.13
N GLN A 130 6.01 14.10 -12.86
CA GLN A 130 5.46 12.77 -13.03
C GLN A 130 4.42 12.43 -11.94
N THR A 131 4.62 12.91 -10.73
CA THR A 131 3.69 12.74 -9.60
C THR A 131 2.39 13.49 -9.91
N PHE A 132 2.50 14.72 -10.39
CA PHE A 132 1.35 15.52 -10.83
C PHE A 132 0.57 14.88 -11.97
N THR A 133 1.27 14.43 -13.01
CA THR A 133 0.65 13.77 -14.17
C THR A 133 -0.10 12.50 -13.75
N GLY A 134 0.49 11.72 -12.83
CA GLY A 134 -0.14 10.51 -12.29
C GLY A 134 -1.45 10.79 -11.56
N VAL A 135 -1.46 11.78 -10.65
CA VAL A 135 -2.65 12.15 -9.87
C VAL A 135 -3.74 12.74 -10.78
N LEU A 136 -3.40 13.65 -11.70
CA LEU A 136 -4.37 14.28 -12.60
C LEU A 136 -5.03 13.28 -13.57
N SER A 137 -4.24 12.37 -14.16
CA SER A 137 -4.78 11.31 -15.04
C SER A 137 -5.76 10.42 -14.27
N ALA A 138 -5.42 10.03 -13.05
CA ALA A 138 -6.29 9.19 -12.23
C ALA A 138 -7.57 9.91 -11.80
N CYS A 139 -7.49 11.20 -11.46
CA CYS A 139 -8.68 12.02 -11.18
C CYS A 139 -9.62 12.09 -12.38
N SER A 140 -9.08 12.23 -13.59
CA SER A 140 -9.85 12.25 -14.84
C SER A 140 -10.60 10.93 -15.08
N HIS A 141 -9.91 9.79 -14.93
CA HIS A 141 -10.51 8.47 -15.15
C HIS A 141 -11.53 8.06 -14.06
N CYS A 142 -11.37 8.57 -12.84
CA CYS A 142 -12.27 8.27 -11.72
C CYS A 142 -13.43 9.27 -11.57
N GLY A 143 -13.52 10.27 -12.44
CA GLY A 143 -14.53 11.34 -12.35
C GLY A 143 -14.35 12.25 -11.12
N LEU A 144 -13.16 12.26 -10.50
CA LEU A 144 -12.82 13.11 -9.36
C LEU A 144 -12.36 14.49 -9.84
N VAL A 145 -13.24 15.16 -10.61
CA VAL A 145 -12.93 16.45 -11.26
C VAL A 145 -12.57 17.52 -10.23
N ASP A 146 -13.31 17.60 -9.12
CA ASP A 146 -13.05 18.58 -8.06
C ASP A 146 -11.67 18.39 -7.42
N ALA A 147 -11.28 17.14 -7.15
CA ALA A 147 -9.97 16.85 -6.59
C ALA A 147 -8.86 17.15 -7.62
N GLY A 148 -9.06 16.81 -8.90
CA GLY A 148 -8.14 17.17 -9.98
C GLY A 148 -7.94 18.67 -10.14
N LEU A 149 -9.02 19.46 -10.05
CA LEU A 149 -8.99 20.92 -10.12
C LEU A 149 -8.27 21.55 -8.93
N MET A 150 -8.50 21.05 -7.70
CA MET A 150 -7.75 21.51 -6.52
C MET A 150 -6.23 21.35 -6.68
N PHE A 151 -5.77 20.30 -7.36
CA PHE A 151 -4.34 20.11 -7.63
C PHE A 151 -3.84 20.98 -8.77
N PHE A 152 -4.63 21.15 -9.83
CA PHE A 152 -4.31 22.07 -10.91
C PHE A 152 -4.10 23.50 -10.38
N ASP A 153 -4.96 23.97 -9.48
CA ASP A 153 -4.83 25.28 -8.83
C ASP A 153 -3.61 25.36 -7.92
N CYS A 154 -3.25 24.26 -7.25
CA CYS A 154 -2.06 24.20 -6.40
C CYS A 154 -0.75 24.27 -7.22
N ILE A 155 -0.72 23.63 -8.40
CA ILE A 155 0.38 23.72 -9.38
C ILE A 155 0.47 25.13 -9.96
N SER A 156 -0.67 25.71 -10.32
CA SER A 156 -0.75 27.03 -10.97
C SER A 156 -0.31 28.18 -10.04
N ASN A 157 -0.37 27.97 -8.72
CA ASN A 157 0.08 28.94 -7.71
C ASN A 157 1.52 28.71 -7.21
N LEU A 158 2.23 27.71 -7.73
CA LEU A 158 3.66 27.45 -7.47
C LEU A 158 4.59 28.05 -8.56
N GLY A 159 4.02 28.74 -9.56
CA GLY A 159 4.74 29.44 -10.63
C GLY A 159 5.00 30.92 -10.35
#